data_AF-A0A2V8DI27-F1
#
_entry.id   AF-A0A2V8DI27-F1
#
_cell.length_a   1.000
_cell.length_b   1.000
_cell.length_c   1.000
_cell.angle_alpha   90.00
_cell.angle_beta   90.00
_cell.angle_gamma   90.00
#
_symmetry.space_group_name_H-M   'P 1'
#
loop_
_entity.id
_entity.type
_entity.pdbx_description
1 polymer ?
#
loop_
_entity_poly.entity_id
_entity_poly.type
_entity_poly.pdbx_seq_one_letter_code
_entity_poly.pdbx_strand_id
1 'polypeptide(L)'
;MDPKQLAWIDASLRDAREDWKICYFHHPLYSNARRHGSSVDLRVLLEPIFIKYGVNVVITGHDHVYERLTPQKGIYYFVAGSAGQLRKGNIRRSDATAAFFDQDQSFMLVEIAGSDFHFQVISRTGKTVDSGVLYRQRQPRETGRTLDGDASDWADTVSH
;
A
#
# COMPACT_ATOMS: atom_id res chain seq x y z
N MET A 1 12.98 -4.05 -13.19
CA MET A 1 12.32 -5.22 -12.57
C MET A 1 12.32 -6.35 -13.57
N ASP A 2 12.60 -7.58 -13.16
CA ASP A 2 12.57 -8.74 -14.06
C ASP A 2 11.13 -8.99 -14.57
N PRO A 3 10.91 -9.27 -15.88
CA PRO A 3 9.57 -9.51 -16.41
C PRO A 3 8.82 -10.67 -15.72
N LYS A 4 9.52 -11.70 -15.23
CA LYS A 4 8.86 -12.81 -14.53
C LYS A 4 8.35 -12.36 -13.15
N GLN A 5 9.11 -11.54 -12.44
CA GLN A 5 8.65 -10.92 -11.19
C GLN A 5 7.42 -10.02 -11.42
N LEU A 6 7.40 -9.27 -12.52
CA LEU A 6 6.27 -8.40 -12.85
C LEU A 6 5.00 -9.20 -13.19
N ALA A 7 5.14 -10.29 -13.96
CA ALA A 7 4.03 -11.19 -14.24
C ALA A 7 3.53 -11.90 -12.98
N TRP A 8 4.45 -12.31 -12.09
CA TRP A 8 4.10 -12.94 -10.83
C TRP A 8 3.30 -12.03 -9.90
N ILE A 9 3.68 -10.75 -9.76
CA ILE A 9 2.94 -9.83 -8.88
C ILE A 9 1.57 -9.47 -9.45
N ASP A 10 1.43 -9.34 -10.78
CA ASP A 10 0.13 -9.14 -11.43
C ASP A 10 -0.81 -10.32 -11.14
N ALA A 11 -0.34 -11.56 -11.37
CA ALA A 11 -1.13 -12.76 -11.10
C ALA A 11 -1.49 -12.91 -9.61
N SER A 12 -0.52 -12.68 -8.71
CA SER A 12 -0.75 -12.80 -7.27
C SER A 12 -1.82 -11.83 -6.78
N LEU A 13 -1.79 -10.57 -7.23
CA LEU A 13 -2.77 -9.56 -6.83
C LEU A 13 -4.15 -9.73 -7.49
N ARG A 14 -4.19 -10.29 -8.70
CA ARG A 14 -5.42 -10.69 -9.40
C ARG A 14 -6.15 -11.80 -8.66
N ASP A 15 -5.39 -12.78 -8.16
CA ASP A 15 -5.95 -13.98 -7.57
C ASP A 15 -6.24 -13.81 -6.06
N ALA A 16 -5.61 -12.82 -5.43
CA ALA A 16 -5.89 -12.38 -4.05
C ALA A 16 -7.38 -12.04 -3.83
N ARG A 17 -7.93 -12.52 -2.71
CA ARG A 17 -9.33 -12.32 -2.26
C ARG A 17 -9.42 -11.64 -0.89
N GLU A 18 -8.28 -11.38 -0.27
CA GLU A 18 -8.13 -10.79 1.03
C GLU A 18 -8.62 -9.34 1.03
N ASP A 19 -9.18 -8.92 2.17
CA ASP A 19 -9.66 -7.55 2.33
C ASP A 19 -8.51 -6.53 2.35
N TRP A 20 -7.39 -6.91 2.94
CA TRP A 20 -6.16 -6.11 2.99
C TRP A 20 -5.12 -6.67 2.03
N LYS A 21 -4.76 -5.86 1.04
CA LYS A 21 -3.65 -6.12 0.13
C LYS A 21 -2.50 -5.18 0.46
N ILE A 22 -1.41 -5.76 0.96
CA ILE A 22 -0.24 -5.02 1.44
C ILE A 22 0.98 -5.47 0.64
N CYS A 23 1.69 -4.53 0.03
CA CYS A 23 2.92 -4.83 -0.71
C CYS A 23 4.14 -4.33 0.06
N TYR A 24 5.17 -5.15 0.11
CA TYR A 24 6.45 -4.82 0.73
C TYR A 24 7.62 -5.08 -0.22
N PHE A 25 8.51 -4.10 -0.37
CA PHE A 25 9.73 -4.22 -1.20
C PHE A 25 10.75 -3.13 -0.84
N HIS A 26 11.98 -3.24 -1.35
CA HIS A 26 13.08 -2.41 -0.87
C HIS A 26 12.98 -0.92 -1.25
N HIS A 27 12.85 -0.61 -2.54
CA HIS A 27 12.95 0.77 -3.05
C HIS A 27 11.59 1.49 -3.08
N PRO A 28 11.46 2.71 -2.53
CA PRO A 28 10.19 3.43 -2.47
C PRO A 28 9.71 3.87 -3.85
N LEU A 29 8.43 3.66 -4.16
CA LEU A 29 7.81 4.33 -5.32
C LEU A 29 7.71 5.82 -5.08
N TYR A 30 7.45 6.22 -3.84
CA TYR A 30 7.35 7.59 -3.37
C TYR A 30 8.23 7.78 -2.14
N SER A 31 9.13 8.75 -2.19
CA SER A 31 9.84 9.27 -1.01
C SER A 31 10.31 10.70 -1.27
N ASN A 32 10.29 11.51 -0.21
CA ASN A 32 10.90 12.85 -0.19
C ASN A 32 12.31 12.86 0.42
N ALA A 33 12.96 11.71 0.56
CA ALA A 33 14.36 11.64 0.96
C ALA A 33 15.27 12.29 -0.10
N ARG A 34 16.22 13.11 0.35
CA ARG A 34 17.12 13.89 -0.53
C ARG A 34 18.17 13.02 -1.24
N ARG A 35 18.61 11.93 -0.60
CA ARG A 35 19.76 11.15 -1.05
C ARG A 35 19.46 10.09 -2.12
N HIS A 36 18.34 9.38 -2.03
CA HIS A 36 17.88 8.43 -3.05
C HIS A 36 16.50 8.81 -3.56
N GLY A 37 15.50 8.85 -2.67
CA GLY A 37 14.17 9.31 -3.01
C GLY A 37 13.39 8.31 -3.89
N SER A 38 12.41 8.83 -4.62
CA SER A 38 11.46 8.02 -5.40
C SER A 38 12.10 7.23 -6.54
N SER A 39 11.81 5.93 -6.62
CA SER A 39 12.17 5.06 -7.75
C SER A 39 11.09 5.12 -8.84
N VAL A 40 11.21 6.10 -9.73
CA VAL A 40 10.21 6.38 -10.78
C VAL A 40 10.04 5.20 -11.74
N ASP A 41 11.12 4.51 -12.12
CA ASP A 41 11.05 3.36 -13.03
C ASP A 41 10.24 2.20 -12.43
N LEU A 42 10.37 1.95 -11.12
CA LEU A 42 9.54 0.97 -10.43
C LEU A 42 8.09 1.45 -10.32
N ARG A 43 7.87 2.76 -10.11
CA ARG A 43 6.52 3.33 -10.01
C ARG A 43 5.74 3.11 -11.30
N VAL A 44 6.36 3.38 -12.46
CA VAL A 44 5.75 3.19 -13.78
C VAL A 44 5.26 1.76 -13.99
N LEU A 45 5.97 0.77 -13.44
CA LEU A 45 5.62 -0.65 -13.60
C LEU A 45 4.60 -1.14 -12.56
N LEU A 46 4.77 -0.76 -11.29
CA LEU A 46 4.04 -1.35 -10.17
C LEU A 46 2.77 -0.60 -9.81
N GLU A 47 2.77 0.74 -9.88
CA GLU A 47 1.61 1.54 -9.49
C GLU A 47 0.35 1.20 -10.29
N PRO A 48 0.40 1.00 -11.62
CA PRO A 48 -0.79 0.60 -12.38
C PRO A 48 -1.38 -0.73 -11.90
N ILE A 49 -0.52 -1.71 -11.56
CA ILE A 49 -0.94 -3.01 -11.03
C ILE A 49 -1.57 -2.85 -9.64
N PHE A 50 -0.95 -2.02 -8.80
CA PHE A 50 -1.42 -1.77 -7.44
C PHE A 50 -2.79 -1.09 -7.43
N ILE A 51 -2.99 -0.10 -8.31
CA ILE A 51 -4.28 0.56 -8.51
C ILE A 51 -5.31 -0.44 -9.04
N LYS A 52 -4.98 -1.19 -10.11
CA LYS A 52 -5.88 -2.14 -10.76
C LYS A 52 -6.44 -3.18 -9.78
N TYR A 53 -5.61 -3.71 -8.88
CA TYR A 53 -6.01 -4.77 -7.97
C TYR A 53 -6.32 -4.31 -6.55
N GLY A 54 -6.32 -3.00 -6.30
CA GLY A 54 -6.76 -2.41 -5.03
C GLY A 54 -5.83 -2.65 -3.86
N VAL A 55 -4.51 -2.50 -4.06
CA VAL A 55 -3.52 -2.50 -2.97
C VAL A 55 -3.84 -1.36 -2.01
N ASN A 56 -3.81 -1.63 -0.70
CA ASN A 56 -4.16 -0.66 0.33
C ASN A 56 -2.93 0.05 0.88
N VAL A 57 -1.87 -0.72 1.16
CA VAL A 57 -0.66 -0.22 1.82
C VAL A 57 0.57 -0.72 1.10
N VAL A 58 1.54 0.17 0.91
CA VAL A 58 2.88 -0.14 0.41
C VAL A 58 3.89 0.28 1.46
N ILE A 59 4.75 -0.67 1.87
CA ILE A 59 5.81 -0.44 2.85
C ILE A 59 7.14 -0.70 2.18
N THR A 60 8.04 0.29 2.22
CA THR A 60 9.37 0.17 1.64
C THR A 60 10.48 0.58 2.62
N GLY A 61 11.73 0.35 2.23
CA GLY A 61 12.91 0.80 2.97
C GLY A 61 13.77 1.69 2.09
N HIS A 62 15.05 1.30 1.94
CA HIS A 62 16.08 1.94 1.11
C HIS A 62 16.51 3.34 1.58
N ASP A 63 15.57 4.26 1.75
CA ASP A 63 15.85 5.55 2.34
C ASP A 63 15.92 5.43 3.86
N HIS A 64 17.07 5.82 4.42
CA HIS A 64 17.43 5.64 5.84
C HIS A 64 16.72 6.64 6.77
N VAL A 65 15.39 6.70 6.66
CA VAL A 65 14.46 7.59 7.36
C VAL A 65 13.14 6.85 7.58
N TYR A 66 12.30 7.37 8.47
CA TYR A 66 10.87 7.07 8.44
C TYR A 66 10.11 8.17 7.70
N GLU A 67 9.18 7.78 6.83
CA GLU A 67 8.27 8.68 6.13
C GLU A 67 6.93 7.99 5.91
N ARG A 68 5.83 8.71 6.13
CA ARG A 68 4.49 8.35 5.67
C ARG A 68 3.99 9.46 4.77
N LEU A 69 3.55 9.08 3.57
CA LEU A 69 3.00 10.02 2.62
C LEU A 69 1.48 10.15 2.79
N THR A 70 0.92 11.27 2.32
CA THR A 70 -0.52 11.34 2.06
C THR A 70 -0.89 10.29 1.01
N PRO A 71 -2.10 9.73 1.03
CA PRO A 71 -2.47 8.66 0.11
C PRO A 71 -2.25 9.06 -1.36
N GLN A 72 -1.55 8.23 -2.11
CA GLN A 72 -1.37 8.43 -3.55
C GLN A 72 -2.33 7.49 -4.27
N LYS A 73 -3.29 8.07 -5.01
CA LYS A 73 -4.32 7.31 -5.74
C LYS A 73 -5.10 6.32 -4.83
N GLY A 74 -5.31 6.71 -3.57
CA GLY A 74 -6.02 5.88 -2.58
C GLY A 74 -5.16 4.81 -1.91
N ILE A 75 -3.84 4.79 -2.15
CA ILE A 75 -2.91 3.83 -1.55
C ILE A 75 -2.05 4.55 -0.50
N TYR A 76 -1.91 3.93 0.68
CA TYR A 76 -1.04 4.44 1.74
C TYR A 76 0.41 4.00 1.51
N TYR A 77 1.35 4.94 1.56
CA TYR A 77 2.78 4.66 1.34
C TYR A 77 3.61 4.99 2.58
N PHE A 78 4.48 4.06 2.95
CA PHE A 78 5.43 4.19 4.04
C PHE A 78 6.84 3.87 3.58
N VAL A 79 7.80 4.68 4.04
CA VAL A 79 9.22 4.36 4.07
C VAL A 79 9.58 4.08 5.52
N ALA A 80 10.03 2.86 5.82
CA ALA A 80 10.48 2.40 7.12
C ALA A 80 11.93 1.90 7.03
N GLY A 81 12.84 2.75 6.57
CA GLY A 81 14.23 2.37 6.27
C GLY A 81 15.27 2.76 7.32
N SER A 82 14.86 3.36 8.45
CA SER A 82 15.75 3.85 9.51
C SER A 82 16.13 2.81 10.57
N ALA A 83 15.73 1.54 10.44
CA ALA A 83 15.91 0.56 11.52
C ALA A 83 17.38 0.22 11.81
N GLY A 84 18.22 0.04 10.78
CA GLY A 84 19.64 -0.34 10.93
C GLY A 84 20.63 0.81 10.74
N GLN A 85 20.28 1.78 9.88
CA GLN A 85 21.08 2.98 9.64
C GLN A 85 20.15 4.18 9.51
N LEU A 86 20.57 5.32 10.04
CA LEU A 86 19.85 6.59 9.95
C LEU A 86 20.62 7.60 9.10
N ARG A 87 19.91 8.37 8.29
CA ARG A 87 20.41 9.61 7.68
C ARG A 87 19.63 10.79 8.22
N LYS A 88 20.22 11.48 9.19
CA LYS A 88 19.60 12.60 9.89
C LYS A 88 19.38 13.80 8.97
N GLY A 89 18.19 14.42 9.04
CA GLY A 89 17.85 15.60 8.23
C GLY A 89 17.72 15.33 6.72
N ASN A 90 17.51 14.07 6.34
CA ASN A 90 17.47 13.66 4.94
C ASN A 90 16.09 13.83 4.30
N ILE A 91 15.05 14.24 5.04
CA ILE A 91 13.72 14.53 4.47
C ILE A 91 13.65 15.96 3.93
N ARG A 92 13.09 16.12 2.73
CA ARG A 92 12.62 17.41 2.20
C ARG A 92 11.09 17.43 2.21
N ARG A 93 10.48 18.08 3.19
CA ARG A 93 9.01 18.12 3.29
C ARG A 93 8.35 18.65 2.00
N SER A 94 7.24 18.03 1.64
CA SER A 94 6.32 18.46 0.58
C SER A 94 4.89 18.31 1.07
N ASP A 95 3.92 18.78 0.28
CA ASP A 95 2.48 18.62 0.58
C ASP A 95 2.07 17.14 0.67
N ALA A 96 2.87 16.25 0.08
CA ALA A 96 2.67 14.80 0.16
C ALA A 96 3.25 14.18 1.45
N THR A 97 3.97 14.93 2.30
CA THR A 97 4.52 14.41 3.57
C THR A 97 3.44 14.46 4.66
N ALA A 98 2.86 13.31 5.02
CA ALA A 98 1.88 13.23 6.11
C ALA A 98 2.55 13.14 7.49
N ALA A 99 3.61 12.35 7.61
CA ALA A 99 4.47 12.28 8.78
C ALA A 99 5.89 11.85 8.38
N PHE A 100 6.89 12.17 9.20
CA PHE A 100 8.25 11.71 8.99
C PHE A 100 9.01 11.68 10.31
N PHE A 101 10.06 10.88 10.36
CA PHE A 101 10.98 10.85 11.48
C PHE A 101 12.38 10.46 10.98
N ASP A 102 13.29 11.43 11.01
CA ASP A 102 14.68 11.26 10.57
C ASP A 102 15.67 11.67 11.67
N GLN A 103 15.27 11.54 12.95
CA GLN A 103 16.08 11.99 14.10
C GLN A 103 16.70 10.85 14.91
N ASP A 104 16.14 9.65 14.85
CA ASP A 104 16.68 8.42 15.45
C ASP A 104 16.24 7.21 14.60
N GLN A 105 16.81 6.04 14.90
CA GLN A 105 16.34 4.77 14.35
C GLN A 105 14.92 4.48 14.85
N SER A 106 14.12 3.84 14.00
CA SER A 106 12.76 3.43 14.36
C SER A 106 12.35 2.13 13.67
N PHE A 107 11.31 1.50 14.21
CA PHE A 107 10.62 0.37 13.60
C PHE A 107 9.11 0.59 13.66
N MET A 108 8.37 -0.13 12.82
CA MET A 108 6.91 -0.06 12.75
C MET A 108 6.29 -1.36 13.24
N LEU A 109 5.28 -1.22 14.09
CA LEU A 109 4.33 -2.27 14.45
C LEU A 109 3.04 -2.06 13.65
N VAL A 110 2.45 -3.16 13.20
CA VAL A 110 1.19 -3.19 12.47
C VAL A 110 0.28 -4.23 13.11
N GLU A 111 -0.97 -3.85 13.33
CA GLU A 111 -2.03 -4.74 13.77
C GLU A 111 -3.25 -4.53 12.86
N ILE A 112 -3.87 -5.62 12.41
CA ILE A 112 -5.06 -5.55 11.55
C ILE A 112 -6.21 -6.24 12.27
N ALA A 113 -7.25 -5.47 12.56
CA ALA A 113 -8.46 -5.92 13.24
C ALA A 113 -9.67 -5.62 12.36
N GLY A 114 -10.10 -6.61 11.56
CA GLY A 114 -11.21 -6.44 10.62
C GLY A 114 -10.92 -5.36 9.56
N SER A 115 -11.68 -4.27 9.60
CA SER A 115 -11.57 -3.15 8.66
C SER A 115 -10.45 -2.15 8.98
N ASP A 116 -9.78 -2.33 10.12
CA ASP A 116 -8.91 -1.32 10.71
C ASP A 116 -7.45 -1.79 10.65
N PHE A 117 -6.59 -0.98 10.04
CA PHE A 117 -5.14 -1.18 10.01
C PHE A 117 -4.51 -0.21 10.99
N HIS A 118 -4.12 -0.70 12.15
CA HIS A 118 -3.41 0.05 13.17
C HIS A 118 -1.91 0.02 12.86
N PHE A 119 -1.26 1.17 12.97
CA PHE A 119 0.18 1.25 12.91
C PHE A 119 0.73 2.10 14.06
N GLN A 120 1.92 1.73 14.51
CA GLN A 120 2.70 2.49 15.48
C GLN A 120 4.16 2.46 15.08
N VAL A 121 4.81 3.61 15.08
CA VAL A 121 6.24 3.75 14.77
C VAL A 121 6.95 4.14 16.05
N ILE A 122 7.90 3.32 16.45
CA ILE A 122 8.58 3.40 17.74
C ILE A 122 10.05 3.70 17.48
N SER A 123 10.59 4.75 18.11
CA SER A 123 12.02 5.05 18.09
C SER A 123 12.81 4.01 18.87
N ARG A 124 14.12 3.95 18.65
CA ARG A 124 15.05 3.11 19.43
C ARG A 124 14.97 3.33 20.95
N THR A 125 14.53 4.50 21.39
CA THR A 125 14.32 4.84 22.82
C THR A 125 12.95 4.40 23.36
N GLY A 126 12.11 3.74 22.57
CA GLY A 126 10.77 3.31 22.96
C GLY A 126 9.68 4.37 22.82
N LYS A 127 10.00 5.55 22.28
CA LYS A 127 9.02 6.63 22.08
C LYS A 127 8.22 6.39 20.80
N THR A 128 6.89 6.52 20.86
CA THR A 128 6.08 6.59 19.64
C THR A 128 6.33 7.89 18.90
N VAL A 129 6.70 7.81 17.62
CA VAL A 129 7.00 8.95 16.74
C VAL A 129 5.95 9.18 15.67
N ASP A 130 5.17 8.16 15.34
CA ASP A 130 3.94 8.26 14.55
C ASP A 130 3.02 7.08 14.90
N SER A 131 1.72 7.26 14.75
CA SER A 131 0.73 6.20 14.96
C SER A 131 -0.61 6.58 14.35
N GLY A 132 -1.43 5.59 14.01
CA GLY A 132 -2.79 5.85 13.58
C GLY A 132 -3.54 4.60 13.16
N VAL A 133 -4.76 4.84 12.67
CA VAL A 133 -5.61 3.82 12.05
C VAL A 133 -5.84 4.21 10.60
N LEU A 134 -5.60 3.28 9.68
CA LEU A 134 -5.93 3.42 8.28
C LEU A 134 -7.20 2.62 8.00
N TYR A 135 -8.06 3.20 7.19
CA TYR A 135 -9.28 2.55 6.75
C TYR A 135 -9.14 2.13 5.30
N ARG A 136 -9.75 0.99 4.95
CA ARG A 136 -9.80 0.53 3.58
C ARG A 136 -10.45 1.59 2.70
N GLN A 137 -9.68 2.10 1.74
CA GLN A 137 -10.23 2.98 0.71
C GLN A 137 -11.13 2.12 -0.18
N ARG A 138 -12.43 2.43 -0.25
CA ARG A 138 -13.37 1.70 -1.11
C ARG A 138 -12.93 1.90 -2.56
N GLN A 139 -12.38 0.86 -3.17
CA GLN A 139 -12.23 0.82 -4.62
C GLN A 139 -13.65 0.74 -5.22
N PRO A 140 -13.96 1.47 -6.29
CA PRO A 140 -15.18 1.23 -7.05
C PRO A 140 -15.17 -0.25 -7.46
N ARG A 141 -16.16 -1.04 -6.99
CA ARG A 141 -16.32 -2.39 -7.52
C ARG A 141 -16.61 -2.24 -9.01
N GLU A 142 -15.87 -2.95 -9.86
CA GLU A 142 -16.33 -3.17 -11.24
C GLU A 142 -17.73 -3.79 -11.16
N THR A 143 -18.74 -3.00 -11.51
CA THR A 143 -20.11 -3.44 -11.73
C THR A 143 -20.10 -4.32 -12.97
N GLY A 144 -19.93 -5.63 -12.81
CA GLY A 144 -19.86 -6.52 -13.98
C GLY A 144 -19.44 -7.95 -13.70
N ARG A 145 -20.07 -8.63 -12.73
CA ARG A 145 -20.23 -10.08 -12.81
C ARG A 145 -21.70 -10.39 -12.57
N THR A 146 -22.48 -10.33 -13.64
CA THR A 146 -23.72 -11.10 -13.71
C THR A 146 -23.33 -12.56 -13.50
N LEU A 147 -23.86 -13.14 -12.42
CA LEU A 147 -23.96 -14.57 -12.31
C LEU A 147 -24.99 -14.96 -13.36
N ASP A 148 -24.55 -15.62 -14.43
CA ASP A 148 -25.47 -16.32 -15.34
C ASP A 148 -26.15 -17.41 -14.50
N GLY A 149 -27.32 -17.07 -13.97
CA GLY A 149 -28.23 -18.00 -13.32
C GLY A 149 -28.95 -18.81 -14.39
N ASP A 150 -28.98 -20.12 -14.16
CA ASP A 150 -29.77 -21.13 -14.87
C ASP A 150 -31.10 -20.59 -15.41
N ALA A 151 -31.20 -20.56 -16.74
CA ALA A 151 -32.47 -20.45 -17.44
C ALA A 151 -33.03 -21.87 -17.64
N SER A 152 -33.61 -22.43 -16.59
CA SER A 152 -34.49 -23.59 -16.68
C SER A 152 -35.67 -23.39 -15.72
N ASP A 153 -36.87 -23.68 -16.23
CA ASP A 153 -38.19 -23.47 -15.64
C ASP A 153 -38.70 -22.03 -15.64
N TRP A 154 -39.70 -21.79 -16.48
CA TRP A 154 -40.99 -21.11 -16.21
C TRP A 154 -41.60 -20.70 -17.55
N ALA A 155 -42.26 -21.65 -18.23
CA ALA A 155 -43.23 -21.34 -19.25
C ALA A 155 -44.32 -22.43 -19.26
N ASP A 156 -45.13 -22.42 -18.21
CA ASP A 156 -46.47 -23.01 -18.25
C ASP A 156 -47.44 -22.05 -17.59
N THR A 157 -48.67 -22.04 -18.13
CA THR A 157 -49.85 -21.24 -17.76
C THR A 157 -49.84 -19.77 -18.19
N VAL A 158 -50.58 -19.44 -19.26
CA VAL A 158 -51.89 -18.75 -19.16
C VAL A 158 -52.71 -19.03 -20.44
N SER A 159 -53.82 -19.73 -20.23
CA SER A 159 -55.00 -19.79 -21.11
C SER A 159 -55.63 -18.41 -21.31
N HIS A 160 -55.96 -18.03 -22.54
CA HIS A 160 -57.25 -17.46 -23.03
C HIS A 160 -57.19 -17.36 -24.56
#